data_AF-A0AAW2S083-F1
#
_entry.id   AF-A0AAW2S083-F1
#
_cell.length_a   1.000
_cell.length_b   1.000
_cell.length_c   1.000
_cell.angle_alpha   90.00
_cell.angle_beta   90.00
_cell.angle_gamma   90.00
#
_symmetry.space_group_name_H-M   'P 1'
#
loop_
_entity.id
_entity.type
_entity.pdbx_description
1 polymer ?
#
loop_
_entity_poly.entity_id
_entity_poly.type
_entity_poly.pdbx_seq_one_letter_code
_entity_poly.pdbx_strand_id
1 'polypeptide(L)'
;MALKVASLVIWRVKWLTGFVHKPLPFKYLGAPIYADRRKLELFNPLVEVIAVKVSKLVKKVLSYEGRIQLIQLVILSMPIHLLYVLKPPKTGSVY
;
A
#
# COMPACT_ATOMS: atom_id res chain seq x y z
N MET A 1 6.21 -33.15 1.22
CA MET A 1 6.39 -33.15 -0.26
C MET A 1 6.25 -31.75 -0.87
N ALA A 2 5.26 -30.94 -0.47
CA ALA A 2 5.01 -29.59 -1.02
C ALA A 2 6.17 -28.58 -0.94
N LEU A 3 6.98 -28.60 0.13
CA LEU A 3 8.09 -27.65 0.32
C LEU A 3 9.23 -27.82 -0.71
N LYS A 4 9.46 -29.05 -1.19
CA LYS A 4 10.47 -29.36 -2.21
C LYS A 4 10.08 -28.86 -3.60
N VAL A 5 8.78 -28.80 -3.88
CA VAL A 5 8.25 -28.32 -5.17
C VAL A 5 8.36 -26.79 -5.24
N ALA A 6 8.00 -26.10 -4.15
CA ALA A 6 8.08 -24.64 -4.08
C ALA A 6 9.52 -24.11 -4.26
N SER A 7 10.50 -24.75 -3.64
CA SER A 7 11.91 -24.35 -3.78
C SER A 7 12.44 -24.53 -5.20
N LEU A 8 12.02 -25.59 -5.90
CA LEU A 8 12.42 -25.86 -7.28
C LEU A 8 11.82 -24.83 -8.26
N VAL A 9 10.57 -24.42 -8.04
CA VAL A 9 9.93 -23.35 -8.83
C VAL A 9 10.61 -22.02 -8.59
N ILE A 10 10.89 -21.64 -7.34
CA ILE A 10 11.59 -20.39 -7.00
C ILE A 10 12.97 -20.36 -7.65
N TRP A 11 13.71 -21.48 -7.61
CA TRP A 11 15.02 -21.59 -8.24
C TRP A 11 14.93 -21.43 -9.77
N ARG A 12 13.94 -22.06 -10.41
CA ARG A 12 13.74 -21.98 -11.86
C ARG A 12 13.42 -20.56 -12.33
N VAL A 13 12.57 -19.85 -11.58
CA VAL A 13 12.25 -18.43 -11.85
C VAL A 13 13.49 -17.56 -11.68
N LYS A 14 14.27 -17.76 -10.61
CA LYS A 14 15.52 -17.02 -10.38
C LYS A 14 16.52 -17.23 -11.51
N TRP A 15 16.67 -18.46 -12.01
CA TRP A 15 17.60 -18.76 -13.10
C TRP A 15 17.19 -18.09 -14.42
N LEU A 16 15.89 -18.11 -14.75
CA LEU A 16 15.39 -17.55 -16.01
C LEU A 16 15.32 -16.02 -16.02
N THR A 17 14.99 -15.39 -14.88
CA THR A 17 14.72 -13.95 -14.81
C THR A 17 15.79 -13.15 -14.06
N GLY A 18 16.66 -13.80 -13.30
CA GLY A 18 17.59 -13.13 -12.39
C GLY A 18 16.92 -12.52 -11.15
N PHE A 19 15.59 -12.62 -11.00
CA PHE A 19 14.89 -11.99 -9.89
C PHE A 19 15.15 -12.66 -8.54
N VAL A 20 15.36 -11.83 -7.51
CA VAL A 20 15.57 -12.29 -6.14
C VAL A 20 14.22 -12.49 -5.46
N HIS A 21 13.98 -13.71 -4.99
CA HIS A 21 12.81 -14.03 -4.17
C HIS A 21 12.92 -13.33 -2.80
N LYS A 22 11.93 -12.50 -2.47
CA LYS A 22 11.78 -11.89 -1.14
C LYS A 22 10.65 -12.56 -0.37
N PRO A 23 10.85 -12.90 0.92
CA PRO A 23 9.76 -13.41 1.75
C PRO A 23 8.71 -12.32 1.98
N LEU A 24 7.46 -12.74 2.07
CA LEU A 24 6.32 -11.88 2.43
C LEU A 24 6.28 -11.73 3.96
N PRO A 25 5.82 -10.58 4.50
CA PRO A 25 5.40 -9.39 3.77
C PRO A 25 6.55 -8.47 3.35
N PHE A 26 6.47 -7.87 2.15
CA PHE A 26 7.45 -6.88 1.68
C PHE A 26 6.78 -5.69 0.98
N LYS A 27 7.48 -4.55 0.92
CA LYS A 27 6.97 -3.33 0.27
C LYS A 27 7.24 -3.35 -1.23
N TYR A 28 6.18 -3.21 -2.03
CA TYR A 28 6.23 -3.11 -3.49
C TYR A 28 5.45 -1.88 -3.95
N LEU A 29 6.09 -1.02 -4.77
CA LEU A 29 5.50 0.22 -5.28
C LEU A 29 4.88 1.13 -4.19
N GLY A 30 5.41 1.06 -2.97
CA GLY A 30 4.89 1.85 -1.84
C GLY A 30 3.83 1.14 -0.99
N ALA A 31 3.29 0.00 -1.43
CA ALA A 31 2.29 -0.79 -0.71
C ALA A 31 2.88 -2.09 -0.13
N PRO A 32 2.46 -2.52 1.07
CA PRO A 32 2.83 -3.83 1.61
C PRO A 32 2.09 -4.94 0.86
N ILE A 33 2.85 -5.90 0.33
CA ILE A 33 2.32 -7.17 -0.18
C ILE A 33 2.47 -8.20 0.94
N TYR A 34 1.41 -8.96 1.20
CA TYR A 34 1.35 -9.99 2.24
C TYR A 34 0.64 -11.24 1.72
N ALA A 35 1.05 -12.41 2.19
CA ALA A 35 0.45 -13.71 1.81
C ALA A 35 -0.71 -14.13 2.72
N ASP A 36 -0.66 -13.67 3.98
CA ASP A 36 -1.54 -14.09 5.07
C ASP A 36 -2.76 -13.14 5.22
N ARG A 37 -3.67 -13.45 6.15
CA ARG A 37 -4.86 -12.64 6.46
C ARG A 37 -4.49 -11.17 6.64
N ARG A 38 -5.30 -10.28 6.07
CA ARG A 38 -5.19 -8.83 6.16
C ARG A 38 -5.12 -8.38 7.62
N LYS A 39 -3.91 -8.07 8.11
CA LYS A 39 -3.69 -7.48 9.44
C LYS A 39 -3.63 -5.96 9.32
N LEU A 40 -4.36 -5.26 10.20
CA LEU A 40 -4.41 -3.79 10.26
C LEU A 40 -3.02 -3.16 10.40
N GLU A 41 -2.15 -3.80 11.19
CA GLU A 41 -0.78 -3.34 11.49
C GLU A 41 0.09 -3.14 10.23
N LEU A 42 -0.15 -3.93 9.18
CA LEU A 42 0.60 -3.81 7.92
C LEU A 42 0.30 -2.49 7.19
N PHE A 43 -0.86 -1.90 7.43
CA PHE A 43 -1.32 -0.67 6.77
C PHE A 43 -0.99 0.61 7.54
N ASN A 44 -0.70 0.53 8.84
CA ASN A 44 -0.31 1.68 9.67
C ASN A 44 0.75 2.60 9.03
N PRO A 45 1.90 2.09 8.53
CA PRO A 45 2.92 2.96 7.93
C PRO A 45 2.42 3.63 6.64
N LEU A 46 1.45 3.02 5.96
CA LEU A 46 0.88 3.55 4.73
C LEU A 46 -0.13 4.67 5.04
N VAL A 47 -0.96 4.49 6.07
CA VAL A 47 -1.88 5.50 6.59
C VAL A 47 -1.12 6.72 7.09
N GLU A 48 -0.01 6.54 7.80
CA GLU A 48 0.81 7.63 8.32
C GLU A 48 1.40 8.50 7.21
N VAL A 49 1.94 7.89 6.14
CA VAL A 49 2.45 8.62 4.96
C VAL A 49 1.34 9.44 4.28
N ILE A 50 0.13 8.88 4.20
CA ILE A 50 -1.02 9.59 3.64
C ILE A 50 -1.41 10.77 4.55
N ALA A 51 -1.49 10.55 5.86
CA ALA A 51 -1.84 11.57 6.84
C ALA A 51 -0.85 12.75 6.83
N VAL A 52 0.45 12.47 6.73
CA VAL A 52 1.50 13.50 6.62
C VAL A 52 1.36 14.29 5.33
N LYS A 53 1.07 13.64 4.19
CA LYS A 53 0.86 14.32 2.90
C LYS A 53 -0.36 15.23 2.94
N VAL A 54 -1.49 14.74 3.46
CA VAL A 54 -2.71 15.53 3.63
C VAL A 54 -2.46 16.72 4.56
N SER A 55 -1.79 16.50 5.70
CA SER A 55 -1.50 17.56 6.67
C SER A 55 -0.57 18.64 6.11
N LYS A 56 0.45 18.25 5.32
CA LYS A 56 1.34 19.20 4.63
C LYS A 56 0.59 20.00 3.56
N LEU A 57 -0.41 19.40 2.91
CA LEU A 57 -1.22 20.04 1.88
C LEU A 57 -2.21 21.04 2.49
N VAL A 58 -2.84 20.69 3.62
CA VAL A 58 -3.78 21.57 4.36
C VAL A 58 -3.10 22.84 4.88
N LYS A 59 -1.81 22.77 5.22
CA LYS A 59 -1.05 23.91 5.78
C LYS A 59 -0.60 24.96 4.75
N LYS A 60 -0.76 24.74 3.43
CA LYS A 60 -0.13 25.56 2.37
C LYS A 60 -1.10 26.56 1.67
N VAL A 61 -2.12 27.09 2.35
CA VAL A 61 -3.27 27.71 1.66
C VAL A 61 -3.35 29.23 1.85
N LEU A 62 -3.51 29.97 0.73
CA LEU A 62 -4.03 31.35 0.62
C LEU A 62 -4.71 31.57 -0.75
N SER A 63 -6.02 31.89 -0.81
CA SER A 63 -7.01 31.99 -1.93
C SER A 63 -6.58 32.30 -3.39
N TYR A 64 -7.02 31.58 -4.44
CA TYR A 64 -6.45 30.26 -4.82
C TYR A 64 -7.40 29.07 -4.58
N GLU A 65 -8.55 29.26 -3.92
CA GLU A 65 -9.39 28.18 -3.35
C GLU A 65 -10.00 27.18 -4.34
N GLY A 66 -10.51 27.62 -5.50
CA GLY A 66 -11.09 26.70 -6.49
C GLY A 66 -10.07 25.79 -7.17
N ARG A 67 -8.89 26.33 -7.52
CA ARG A 67 -7.79 25.53 -8.10
C ARG A 67 -7.14 24.65 -7.05
N ILE A 68 -7.07 25.12 -5.80
CA ILE A 68 -6.68 24.29 -4.65
C ILE A 68 -7.66 23.15 -4.45
N GLN A 69 -8.97 23.38 -4.49
CA GLN A 69 -9.98 22.32 -4.32
C GLN A 69 -9.83 21.28 -5.42
N LEU A 70 -9.54 21.68 -6.65
CA LEU A 70 -9.25 20.77 -7.76
C LEU A 70 -7.97 19.95 -7.51
N ILE A 71 -6.88 20.61 -7.06
CA ILE A 71 -5.62 19.94 -6.69
C ILE A 71 -5.83 19.00 -5.48
N GLN A 72 -6.59 19.42 -4.48
CA GLN A 72 -6.95 18.64 -3.31
C GLN A 72 -7.77 17.42 -3.71
N LEU A 73 -8.77 17.55 -4.58
CA LEU A 73 -9.57 16.43 -5.09
C LEU A 73 -8.71 15.41 -5.84
N VAL A 74 -7.81 15.87 -6.71
CA VAL A 74 -6.91 14.98 -7.46
C VAL A 74 -5.91 14.29 -6.52
N ILE A 75 -5.37 15.00 -5.53
CA ILE A 75 -4.44 14.40 -4.56
C ILE A 75 -5.16 13.48 -3.58
N LEU A 76 -6.40 13.77 -3.20
CA LEU A 76 -7.25 12.93 -2.36
C LEU A 76 -7.72 11.68 -3.11
N SER A 77 -7.93 11.75 -4.42
CA SER A 77 -8.31 10.57 -5.21
C SER A 77 -7.22 9.50 -5.22
N MET A 78 -5.94 9.88 -5.14
CA MET A 78 -4.80 8.94 -5.12
C MET A 78 -4.83 7.95 -3.93
N PRO A 79 -4.87 8.40 -2.65
CA PRO A 79 -4.97 7.48 -1.51
C PRO A 79 -6.33 6.78 -1.46
N ILE A 80 -7.43 7.42 -1.88
CA ILE A 80 -8.76 6.78 -1.92
C ILE A 80 -8.76 5.61 -2.90
N HIS A 81 -8.20 5.80 -4.10
CA HIS A 81 -8.06 4.75 -5.09
C HIS A 81 -7.18 3.61 -4.58
N LEU A 82 -6.05 3.96 -3.95
CA LEU A 82 -5.14 2.98 -3.36
C LEU A 82 -5.83 2.13 -2.28
N LEU A 83 -6.60 2.74 -1.39
CA LEU A 83 -7.37 2.04 -0.35
C LEU A 83 -8.48 1.18 -0.93
N TYR A 84 -9.14 1.64 -2.01
CA TYR A 84 -10.16 0.87 -2.71
C TYR A 84 -9.58 -0.41 -3.33
N VAL A 85 -8.42 -0.32 -3.98
CA VAL A 85 -7.73 -1.48 -4.58
C VAL A 85 -7.25 -2.44 -3.50
N LEU A 86 -6.69 -1.93 -2.41
CA LEU A 86 -6.13 -2.75 -1.34
C LEU A 86 -7.18 -3.38 -0.41
N LYS A 87 -8.43 -2.89 -0.40
CA LYS A 87 -9.55 -3.35 0.46
C LYS A 87 -9.09 -3.64 1.90
N PRO A 88 -8.85 -2.60 2.74
CA PRO A 88 -8.43 -2.81 4.12
C PRO A 88 -9.40 -3.76 4.85
N PRO A 89 -8.90 -4.56 5.81
CA PRO A 89 -9.77 -5.43 6.59
C PRO A 89 -10.82 -4.58 7.31
N LYS A 90 -12.09 -5.01 7.28
CA LYS A 90 -13.12 -4.38 8.08
C LYS A 90 -12.73 -4.57 9.54
N THR A 91 -12.52 -3.47 10.27
CA THR A 91 -12.54 -3.49 11.73
C THR A 91 -13.88 -4.09 12.12
N GLY A 92 -13.89 -5.31 12.65
CA GLY A 92 -15.04 -5.77 13.43
C GLY A 92 -15.14 -4.78 14.59
N SER A 93 -16.24 -4.03 14.64
CA SER A 93 -16.54 -3.12 15.73
C SER A 93 -16.47 -3.91 17.03
N VAL A 94 -15.37 -3.75 17.77
CA VAL A 94 -15.32 -4.00 19.20
C VAL A 94 -15.57 -2.65 19.86
N TYR A 95 -16.81 -2.21 19.74
CA TYR A 95 -17.50 -1.22 20.57
C TYR A 95 -18.97 -1.61 20.57
#